data_AF-A0A3D1VN03-F1
#
_entry.id   AF-A0A3D1VN03-F1
#
_cell.length_a   1.000
_cell.length_b   1.000
_cell.length_c   1.000
_cell.angle_alpha   90.00
_cell.angle_beta   90.00
_cell.angle_gamma   90.00
#
_symmetry.space_group_name_H-M   'P 1'
#
loop_
_entity.id
_entity.type
_entity.pdbx_description
1 polymer ?
#
loop_
_entity_poly.entity_id
_entity_poly.type
_entity_poly.pdbx_seq_one_letter_code
_entity_poly.pdbx_strand_id
1 'polypeptide(L)'
;MKNGTMFSSLVKYVSKSYFEEHPIIRFDTFGGFGEYQVIAAFSFDTNNEDFRYNEYTDMTEAEFDEFISECMERSTYDTGFTAEYGDRLLTLSTCEYTHQNGRFVVVAKLITD
;
A
#
# COMPACT_ATOMS: atom_id res chain seq x y z
N MET A 1 13.98 7.89 -5.05
CA MET A 1 15.06 8.70 -5.68
C MET A 1 14.90 10.15 -5.27
N LYS A 2 16.00 10.91 -5.14
CA LYS A 2 15.96 12.31 -4.64
C LYS A 2 15.47 13.36 -5.66
N ASN A 3 15.14 12.94 -6.89
CA ASN A 3 14.77 13.83 -8.00
C ASN A 3 13.24 13.94 -8.22
N GLY A 4 12.41 13.36 -7.36
CA GLY A 4 10.95 13.51 -7.45
C GLY A 4 10.27 12.68 -8.55
N THR A 5 10.99 11.76 -9.20
CA THR A 5 10.42 10.87 -10.24
C THR A 5 10.03 9.50 -9.67
N MET A 6 9.39 8.66 -10.50
CA MET A 6 8.97 7.29 -10.14
C MET A 6 8.08 7.27 -8.88
N PHE A 7 8.32 6.35 -7.95
CA PHE A 7 7.55 6.20 -6.71
C PHE A 7 8.00 7.11 -5.56
N SER A 8 8.74 8.18 -5.83
CA SER A 8 9.10 9.15 -4.77
C SER A 8 7.89 9.87 -4.18
N SER A 9 6.77 9.97 -4.92
CA SER A 9 5.50 10.48 -4.41
C SER A 9 4.85 9.57 -3.38
N LEU A 10 5.14 8.26 -3.37
CA LEU A 10 4.55 7.34 -2.39
C LEU A 10 4.88 7.74 -0.95
N VAL A 11 6.10 8.22 -0.70
CA VAL A 11 6.53 8.67 0.64
C VAL A 11 5.67 9.83 1.16
N LYS A 12 5.01 10.59 0.29
CA LYS A 12 4.12 11.69 0.71
C LYS A 12 2.85 11.18 1.41
N TYR A 13 2.46 9.92 1.18
CA TYR A 13 1.37 9.28 1.91
C TYR A 13 1.68 9.08 3.40
N VAL A 14 2.86 9.42 3.91
CA VAL A 14 3.06 9.58 5.36
C VAL A 14 2.14 10.67 5.94
N SER A 15 1.71 11.64 5.13
CA SER A 15 0.76 12.69 5.52
C SER A 15 -0.67 12.30 5.20
N LYS A 16 -1.56 12.33 6.21
CA LYS A 16 -2.99 12.12 6.03
C LYS A 16 -3.60 13.10 5.02
N SER A 17 -3.19 14.36 5.03
CA SER A 17 -3.72 15.37 4.09
C SER A 17 -3.39 15.03 2.62
N TYR A 18 -2.24 14.40 2.38
CA TYR A 18 -1.86 13.97 1.04
C TYR A 18 -2.74 12.82 0.56
N PHE A 19 -3.07 11.89 1.45
CA PHE A 19 -4.07 10.86 1.17
C PHE A 19 -5.45 11.45 0.88
N GLU A 20 -5.92 12.41 1.69
CA GLU A 20 -7.23 13.04 1.50
C GLU A 20 -7.32 13.78 0.13
N GLU A 21 -6.23 14.38 -0.33
CA GLU A 21 -6.13 15.00 -1.66
C GLU A 21 -5.93 13.98 -2.80
N HIS A 22 -5.41 12.79 -2.49
CA HIS A 22 -5.06 11.75 -3.46
C HIS A 22 -5.53 10.35 -3.00
N PRO A 23 -6.84 10.10 -2.84
CA PRO A 23 -7.33 8.84 -2.29
C PRO A 23 -7.29 7.67 -3.30
N ILE A 24 -7.23 7.98 -4.60
CA ILE A 24 -7.32 6.99 -5.69
C ILE A 24 -6.01 6.91 -6.47
N ILE A 25 -5.55 5.68 -6.71
CA ILE A 25 -4.47 5.34 -7.64
C ILE A 25 -5.09 4.77 -8.92
N ARG A 26 -4.67 5.30 -10.06
CA ARG A 26 -5.05 4.76 -11.37
C ARG A 26 -3.96 3.82 -11.88
N PHE A 27 -4.34 2.61 -12.22
CA PHE A 27 -3.46 1.59 -12.75
C PHE A 27 -4.15 0.84 -13.88
N ASP A 28 -3.69 1.12 -15.10
CA ASP A 28 -4.27 0.59 -16.32
C ASP A 28 -3.39 -0.53 -16.89
N THR A 29 -4.04 -1.54 -17.46
CA THR A 29 -3.36 -2.62 -18.18
C THR A 29 -3.92 -2.71 -19.59
N PHE A 30 -3.37 -3.61 -20.43
CA PHE A 30 -3.98 -3.90 -21.72
C PHE A 30 -5.43 -4.43 -21.60
N GLY A 31 -5.82 -4.95 -20.43
CA GLY A 31 -7.15 -5.50 -20.18
C GLY A 31 -8.21 -4.49 -19.76
N GLY A 32 -7.83 -3.26 -19.36
CA GLY A 32 -8.79 -2.29 -18.84
C GLY A 32 -8.17 -1.17 -18.01
N PHE A 33 -9.03 -0.25 -17.60
CA PHE A 33 -8.70 0.86 -16.71
C PHE A 33 -9.02 0.46 -15.27
N GLY A 34 -8.13 0.79 -14.33
CA GLY A 34 -8.32 0.40 -12.93
C GLY A 34 -8.23 1.58 -11.99
N GLU A 35 -9.26 1.80 -11.18
CA GLU A 35 -9.22 2.75 -10.05
C GLU A 35 -9.09 1.98 -8.73
N TYR A 36 -8.05 2.29 -7.96
CA TYR A 36 -7.70 1.63 -6.70
C TYR A 36 -7.77 2.64 -5.55
N GLN A 37 -8.63 2.40 -4.58
CA GLN A 37 -8.78 3.18 -3.35
C GLN A 37 -7.65 2.83 -2.37
N VAL A 38 -6.86 3.82 -1.94
CA VAL A 38 -5.83 3.62 -0.91
C VAL A 38 -6.50 3.24 0.41
N ILE A 39 -6.02 2.15 1.02
CA ILE A 39 -6.54 1.62 2.30
C ILE A 39 -5.48 1.68 3.42
N ALA A 40 -4.19 1.59 3.10
CA ALA A 40 -3.11 1.70 4.08
C ALA A 40 -1.86 2.36 3.51
N ALA A 41 -1.12 3.07 4.35
CA ALA A 41 0.18 3.66 4.04
C ALA A 41 1.13 3.64 5.24
N PHE A 42 2.29 3.00 5.11
CA PHE A 42 3.20 2.78 6.23
C PHE A 42 4.68 2.70 5.84
N SER A 43 5.53 3.12 6.78
CA SER A 43 6.97 2.84 6.75
C SER A 43 7.22 1.41 7.25
N PHE A 44 8.21 0.74 6.67
CA PHE A 44 8.52 -0.65 6.93
C PHE A 44 10.04 -0.85 7.00
N ASP A 45 10.54 -1.44 8.10
CA ASP A 45 11.95 -1.76 8.29
C ASP A 45 12.21 -3.23 7.93
N THR A 46 12.82 -3.47 6.77
CA THR A 46 13.02 -4.83 6.27
C THR A 46 13.91 -5.71 7.13
N ASN A 47 14.72 -5.11 8.02
CA ASN A 47 15.70 -5.85 8.84
C ASN A 47 15.13 -6.32 10.18
N ASN A 48 14.02 -5.73 10.64
CA ASN A 48 13.50 -5.91 12.00
C ASN A 48 12.04 -6.40 12.04
N GLU A 49 11.51 -6.84 10.90
CA GLU A 49 10.10 -7.21 10.74
C GLU A 49 9.97 -8.65 10.23
N ASP A 50 9.09 -9.41 10.88
CA ASP A 50 8.72 -10.78 10.47
C ASP A 50 7.65 -10.78 9.36
N PHE A 51 6.81 -9.75 9.31
CA PHE A 51 5.76 -9.59 8.30
C PHE A 51 6.34 -9.32 6.91
N ARG A 52 6.18 -10.26 5.96
CA ARG A 52 6.68 -10.11 4.58
C ARG A 52 5.56 -9.67 3.63
N TYR A 53 5.21 -8.39 3.65
CA TYR A 53 4.13 -7.82 2.81
C TYR A 53 4.24 -8.16 1.31
N ASN A 54 5.43 -8.47 0.80
CA ASN A 54 5.68 -8.80 -0.60
C ASN A 54 5.53 -10.30 -0.94
N GLU A 55 5.14 -11.14 0.02
CA GLU A 55 4.92 -12.59 -0.16
C GLU A 55 3.42 -12.95 -0.20
N TYR A 56 2.55 -11.98 0.02
CA TYR A 56 1.09 -12.12 0.03
C TYR A 56 0.50 -11.93 -1.38
N THR A 57 0.70 -12.91 -2.26
CA THR A 57 0.18 -12.88 -3.65
C THR A 57 -0.93 -13.88 -3.92
N ASP A 58 -0.83 -15.10 -3.36
CA ASP A 58 -1.82 -16.17 -3.50
C ASP A 58 -2.29 -16.57 -2.09
N MET A 59 -3.27 -15.84 -1.57
CA MET A 59 -3.72 -15.95 -0.18
C MET A 59 -4.96 -16.84 -0.05
N THR A 60 -5.00 -17.64 1.01
CA THR A 60 -6.23 -18.13 1.61
C THR A 60 -6.99 -16.98 2.29
N GLU A 61 -8.26 -17.18 2.63
CA GLU A 61 -9.07 -16.20 3.37
C GLU A 61 -8.39 -15.77 4.69
N ALA A 62 -7.84 -16.73 5.44
CA ALA A 62 -7.14 -16.45 6.69
C ALA A 62 -5.85 -15.61 6.49
N GLU A 63 -5.05 -15.92 5.46
CA GLU A 63 -3.85 -15.14 5.14
C GLU A 63 -4.19 -13.74 4.62
N PHE A 64 -5.33 -13.59 3.93
CA PHE A 64 -5.82 -12.29 3.48
C PHE A 64 -6.24 -11.42 4.67
N ASP A 65 -7.00 -11.98 5.61
CA ASP A 65 -7.43 -11.26 6.81
C ASP A 65 -6.22 -10.87 7.67
N GLU A 66 -5.22 -11.76 7.80
CA GLU A 66 -3.94 -11.46 8.46
C GLU A 66 -3.21 -10.31 7.75
N PHE A 67 -3.10 -10.37 6.42
CA PHE A 67 -2.44 -9.32 5.64
C PHE A 67 -3.12 -7.95 5.81
N ILE A 68 -4.46 -7.90 5.75
CA ILE A 68 -5.20 -6.65 5.94
C ILE A 68 -5.03 -6.15 7.37
N SER A 69 -5.10 -7.02 8.38
CA SER A 69 -4.87 -6.63 9.78
C SER A 69 -3.49 -6.01 9.97
N GLU A 70 -2.43 -6.68 9.49
CA GLU A 70 -1.06 -6.17 9.54
C GLU A 70 -0.92 -4.81 8.84
N CYS A 71 -1.53 -4.66 7.66
CA CYS A 71 -1.50 -3.38 6.94
C CYS A 71 -2.22 -2.25 7.69
N MET A 72 -3.38 -2.53 8.30
CA MET A 72 -4.14 -1.53 9.05
C MET A 72 -3.43 -1.14 10.35
N GLU A 73 -2.89 -2.12 11.08
CA GLU A 73 -2.15 -1.88 12.33
C GLU A 73 -0.89 -1.04 12.10
N ARG A 74 -0.24 -1.21 10.93
CA ARG A 74 0.97 -0.46 10.56
C ARG A 74 0.67 0.90 9.95
N SER A 75 -0.55 1.13 9.46
CA SER A 75 -0.91 2.35 8.75
C SER A 75 -0.64 3.59 9.62
N THR A 76 -0.05 4.60 9.02
CA THR A 76 0.33 5.86 9.72
C THR A 76 -0.91 6.62 10.22
N TYR A 77 -2.07 6.34 9.64
CA TYR A 77 -3.37 6.88 10.00
C TYR A 77 -4.49 5.94 9.53
N ASP A 78 -5.66 6.10 10.13
CA ASP A 78 -6.89 5.46 9.69
C ASP A 78 -7.42 6.16 8.41
N THR A 79 -7.60 5.37 7.35
CA THR A 79 -8.15 5.82 6.05
C THR A 79 -9.67 5.73 6.01
N GLY A 80 -10.29 4.98 6.92
CA GLY A 80 -11.72 4.63 6.90
C GLY A 80 -12.09 3.56 5.88
N PHE A 81 -11.11 2.98 5.16
CA PHE A 81 -11.32 1.96 4.14
C PHE A 81 -10.61 0.65 4.49
N THR A 82 -11.21 -0.47 4.09
CA THR A 82 -10.64 -1.82 4.26
C THR A 82 -10.91 -2.68 3.01
N ALA A 83 -10.38 -3.89 3.01
CA ALA A 83 -10.65 -4.92 2.02
C ALA A 83 -11.07 -6.23 2.71
N GLU A 84 -11.83 -7.04 1.98
CA GLU A 84 -12.25 -8.37 2.39
C GLU A 84 -11.81 -9.42 1.36
N TYR A 85 -11.78 -10.69 1.77
CA TYR A 85 -11.33 -11.75 0.88
C TYR A 85 -12.12 -11.77 -0.44
N GLY A 86 -11.40 -11.83 -1.56
CA GLY A 86 -11.96 -11.71 -2.91
C GLY A 86 -11.76 -10.33 -3.54
N ASP A 87 -11.48 -9.29 -2.74
CA ASP A 87 -11.04 -8.00 -3.24
C ASP A 87 -9.67 -8.11 -3.93
N ARG A 88 -9.49 -7.35 -5.01
CA ARG A 88 -8.19 -7.23 -5.70
C ARG A 88 -7.38 -6.09 -5.11
N LEU A 89 -6.16 -6.40 -4.69
CA LEU A 89 -5.24 -5.43 -4.07
C LEU A 89 -4.11 -5.03 -5.03
N LEU A 90 -3.65 -3.79 -4.86
CA LEU A 90 -2.44 -3.24 -5.46
C LEU A 90 -1.50 -2.80 -4.34
N THR A 91 -0.33 -3.46 -4.24
CA THR A 91 0.71 -3.12 -3.27
C THR A 91 1.86 -2.42 -3.98
N LEU A 92 2.09 -1.15 -3.65
CA LEU A 92 3.19 -0.34 -4.18
C LEU A 92 4.23 -0.11 -3.09
N SER A 93 5.51 -0.33 -3.39
CA SER A 93 6.59 -0.16 -2.44
C SER A 93 7.74 0.64 -3.03
N THR A 94 8.36 1.50 -2.22
CA THR A 94 9.55 2.27 -2.60
C THR A 94 10.59 2.28 -1.49
N CYS A 95 11.86 2.48 -1.85
CA CYS A 95 12.91 2.68 -0.85
C CYS A 95 12.69 4.01 -0.11
N GLU A 96 12.63 3.93 1.22
CA GLU A 96 12.59 5.09 2.09
C GLU A 96 13.99 5.29 2.72
N TYR A 97 14.52 6.50 2.66
CA TYR A 97 15.90 6.80 3.09
C TYR A 97 16.00 7.38 4.50
N THR A 98 14.91 7.34 5.27
CA THR A 98 14.87 7.68 6.70
C THR A 98 15.49 6.58 7.57
N HIS A 99 15.48 5.33 7.09
CA HIS A 99 16.08 4.16 7.73
C HIS A 99 17.03 3.43 6.77
N GLN A 100 18.07 2.75 7.28
CA GLN A 100 18.87 1.83 6.45
C GLN A 100 17.97 0.67 6.00
N ASN A 101 17.80 0.49 4.69
CA ASN A 101 16.87 -0.46 4.07
C ASN A 101 15.36 -0.21 4.33
N GLY A 102 14.99 1.02 4.71
CA GLY A 102 13.58 1.39 4.83
C GLY A 102 12.78 1.20 3.54
N ARG A 103 11.51 0.84 3.68
CA ARG A 103 10.52 0.82 2.62
C ARG A 103 9.32 1.67 3.03
N PHE A 104 8.72 2.33 2.07
CA PHE A 104 7.40 2.91 2.24
C PHE A 104 6.43 2.14 1.36
N VAL A 105 5.36 1.62 1.98
CA VAL A 105 4.38 0.74 1.36
C VAL A 105 3.03 1.44 1.33
N VAL A 106 2.36 1.37 0.19
CA VAL A 106 0.97 1.79 0.00
C VAL A 106 0.18 0.61 -0.52
N VAL A 107 -0.93 0.29 0.13
CA VAL A 107 -1.86 -0.76 -0.29
C VAL A 107 -3.16 -0.10 -0.71
N ALA A 108 -3.68 -0.51 -1.85
CA ALA A 108 -4.93 0.01 -2.41
C ALA A 108 -5.82 -1.12 -2.93
N LYS A 109 -7.14 -0.95 -2.82
CA LYS A 109 -8.16 -1.90 -3.27
C LYS A 109 -8.79 -1.44 -4.59
N LEU A 110 -8.95 -2.33 -5.56
CA LEU A 110 -9.70 -2.05 -6.78
C LEU A 110 -11.18 -1.75 -6.47
N ILE A 111 -11.71 -0.64 -7.01
CA ILE A 111 -13.13 -0.25 -6.85
C ILE A 111 -13.90 -0.16 -8.18
N THR A 112 -13.20 -0.02 -9.31
CA THR A 112 -13.79 0.04 -10.65
C THR A 112 -12.86 -0.65 -11.65
N ASP A 113 -13.42 -1.49 -12.53
CA ASP A 113 -12.78 -2.17 -13.66
C ASP A 113 -13.52 -1.83 -14.97
#